data_AF-X0WB85-F1
#
_entry.id   AF-X0WB85-F1
#
_cell.length_a   1.000
_cell.length_b   1.000
_cell.length_c   1.000
_cell.angle_alpha   90.00
_cell.angle_beta   90.00
_cell.angle_gamma   90.00
#
_symmetry.space_group_name_H-M   'P 1'
#
loop_
_entity.id
_entity.type
_entity.pdbx_description
1 polymer ?
#
loop_
_entity_poly.entity_id
_entity_poly.type
_entity_poly.pdbx_seq_one_letter_code
_entity_poly.pdbx_strand_id
1 'polypeptide(L)'
;EEATFLDPHVSVGQVSALESVMLARRMPLGAVLRMVLAGRNERIDATRAYELGLVSEVVPRGRLRDAAVDLAQKFAAGSPAAIAASRQAVWDSFDRPLDDALQHGWDLLRAHWDHPDFQEGPRAFADKREPEWKP
;
A
#
# COMPACT_ATOMS: atom_id res chain seq x y z
N GLU A 1 18.33 -0.28 -3.92
CA GLU A 1 19.35 0.14 -2.94
C GLU A 1 19.90 1.55 -3.24
N GLU A 2 20.13 1.92 -4.51
CA GLU A 2 20.69 3.23 -4.90
C GLU A 2 19.66 4.38 -4.99
N ALA A 3 18.37 4.13 -4.75
CA ALA A 3 17.33 5.15 -4.91
C ALA A 3 17.45 6.25 -3.85
N THR A 4 17.12 7.48 -4.23
CA THR A 4 17.03 8.63 -3.31
C THR A 4 15.71 9.36 -3.51
N PHE A 5 15.12 9.85 -2.42
CA PHE A 5 13.86 10.55 -2.41
C PHE A 5 14.03 11.95 -1.81
N LEU A 6 13.30 12.92 -2.33
CA LEU A 6 13.21 14.28 -1.79
C LEU A 6 11.88 14.93 -2.19
N ASP A 7 11.54 16.01 -1.50
CA ASP A 7 10.48 16.94 -1.89
C ASP A 7 11.09 18.32 -2.20
N PRO A 8 11.12 18.78 -3.47
CA PRO A 8 11.78 20.03 -3.83
C PRO A 8 10.88 21.28 -3.81
N HIS A 9 9.57 21.17 -3.55
CA HIS A 9 8.60 22.26 -3.79
C HIS A 9 9.02 23.59 -3.15
N VAL A 10 9.39 23.60 -1.86
CA VAL A 10 9.76 24.83 -1.14
C VAL A 10 11.03 25.49 -1.70
N SER A 11 11.91 24.70 -2.33
CA SER A 11 13.14 25.20 -2.95
C SER A 11 12.90 25.93 -4.26
N VAL A 12 11.72 25.77 -4.86
CA VAL A 12 11.31 26.44 -6.10
C VAL A 12 10.14 27.39 -5.88
N GLY A 13 9.89 27.79 -4.62
CA GLY A 13 8.82 28.73 -4.25
C GLY A 13 7.41 28.13 -4.36
N GLN A 14 7.28 26.81 -4.41
CA GLN A 14 6.00 26.11 -4.43
C GLN A 14 5.66 25.53 -3.06
N VAL A 15 4.37 25.32 -2.81
CA VAL A 15 3.88 24.71 -1.58
C VAL A 15 3.73 23.20 -1.82
N SER A 16 4.36 22.39 -0.97
CA SER A 16 4.01 20.99 -0.85
C SER A 16 2.78 20.86 0.07
N ALA A 17 1.70 20.29 -0.45
CA ALA A 17 0.44 20.19 0.30
C ALA A 17 -0.18 18.80 0.20
N LEU A 18 -0.61 18.39 -0.99
CA LEU A 18 -1.40 17.16 -1.14
C LEU A 18 -0.56 15.92 -0.79
N GLU A 19 0.63 15.83 -1.37
CA GLU A 19 1.56 14.73 -1.15
C GLU A 19 2.13 14.70 0.27
N SER A 20 2.49 15.83 0.86
CA SER A 20 3.03 15.90 2.23
C SER A 20 1.98 15.59 3.29
N VAL A 21 0.73 16.03 3.11
CA VAL A 21 -0.40 15.65 3.97
C VAL A 21 -0.63 14.15 3.92
N MET A 22 -0.58 13.53 2.73
CA MET A 22 -0.74 12.08 2.60
C MET A 22 0.46 11.30 3.14
N LEU A 23 1.69 11.81 2.98
CA LEU A 23 2.90 11.23 3.56
C LEU A 23 2.87 11.25 5.09
N ALA A 24 2.36 12.33 5.70
CA ALA A 24 2.22 12.43 7.15
C ALA A 24 1.25 11.40 7.76
N ARG A 25 0.35 10.80 6.95
CA ARG A 25 -0.50 9.68 7.36
C ARG A 25 0.21 8.32 7.33
N ARG A 26 1.40 8.22 6.72
CA ARG A 26 2.13 6.95 6.50
C ARG A 26 3.50 6.89 7.14
N MET A 27 4.17 8.03 7.27
CA MET A 27 5.53 8.14 7.79
C MET A 27 5.56 8.94 9.10
N PRO A 28 6.62 8.80 9.92
CA PRO A 28 6.79 9.64 11.10
C PRO A 28 6.76 11.13 10.75
N LEU A 29 5.90 11.89 11.42
CA LEU A 29 5.67 13.32 11.15
C LEU A 29 6.97 14.14 11.07
N GLY A 30 7.92 13.88 11.98
CA GLY A 30 9.21 14.59 12.00
C GLY A 30 10.05 14.36 10.73
N ALA A 31 9.99 13.15 10.15
CA ALA A 31 10.70 12.86 8.91
C ALA A 31 10.05 13.56 7.71
N VAL A 32 8.72 13.58 7.66
CA VAL A 32 7.96 14.28 6.62
C VAL A 32 8.24 15.79 6.68
N LEU A 33 8.13 16.40 7.86
CA LEU A 33 8.41 17.83 8.03
C LEU A 33 9.84 18.18 7.64
N ARG A 34 10.83 17.35 8.01
CA ARG A 34 12.22 17.58 7.63
C ARG A 34 12.41 17.54 6.11
N MET A 35 11.86 16.53 5.43
CA MET A 35 11.94 16.41 3.97
C MET A 35 11.28 17.61 3.26
N VAL A 36 10.08 17.99 3.69
CA VAL A 36 9.30 19.08 3.07
C VAL A 36 9.94 20.45 3.31
N LEU A 37 10.31 20.77 4.57
CA LEU A 37 10.78 22.11 4.94
C LEU A 37 12.23 22.37 4.50
N ALA A 38 13.09 21.36 4.46
CA ALA A 38 14.45 21.50 3.97
C ALA A 38 14.53 21.52 2.43
N GLY A 39 13.48 21.05 1.76
CA GLY A 39 13.38 21.04 0.31
C GLY A 39 14.48 20.20 -0.35
N ARG A 40 15.10 20.75 -1.40
CA ARG A 40 16.21 20.11 -2.15
C ARG A 40 17.44 19.76 -1.30
N ASN A 41 17.53 20.30 -0.08
CA ASN A 41 18.67 20.11 0.82
C ASN A 41 18.52 18.86 1.70
N GLU A 42 17.35 18.21 1.71
CA GLU A 42 17.15 16.93 2.39
C GLU A 42 16.85 15.84 1.36
N ARG A 43 17.74 14.84 1.30
CA ARG A 43 17.56 13.63 0.50
C ARG A 43 17.65 12.44 1.43
N ILE A 44 16.69 11.53 1.32
CA ILE A 44 16.72 10.24 2.01
C ILE A 44 17.13 9.15 1.03
N ASP A 45 18.03 8.26 1.45
CA ASP A 45 18.41 7.09 0.67
C ASP A 45 17.37 5.96 0.80
N ALA A 46 17.54 4.88 0.02
CA ALA A 46 16.59 3.78 0.00
C ALA A 46 16.46 3.07 1.35
N THR A 47 17.56 2.92 2.10
CA THR A 47 17.55 2.28 3.42
C THR A 47 16.73 3.12 4.39
N ARG A 48 16.98 4.43 4.44
CA ARG A 48 16.23 5.34 5.30
C ARG A 48 14.76 5.44 4.89
N ALA A 49 14.47 5.42 3.60
CA ALA A 49 13.09 5.38 3.09
C ALA A 49 12.35 4.11 3.57
N TYR A 50 13.03 2.96 3.61
CA TYR A 50 12.46 1.72 4.14
C TYR A 50 12.21 1.80 5.65
N GLU A 51 13.18 2.27 6.43
CA GLU A 51 13.04 2.47 7.87
C GLU A 51 11.88 3.41 8.25
N LEU A 52 11.63 4.41 7.40
CA LEU A 52 10.55 5.39 7.60
C LEU A 52 9.19 4.93 7.06
N GLY A 53 9.12 3.76 6.41
CA GLY A 53 7.89 3.23 5.81
C GLY A 53 7.47 3.90 4.50
N LEU A 54 8.35 4.66 3.85
CA LEU A 54 8.08 5.23 2.52
C LEU A 54 8.08 4.16 1.42
N VAL A 55 8.98 3.19 1.54
CA VAL A 55 9.05 2.01 0.66
C VAL A 55 8.96 0.74 1.50
N SER A 56 8.37 -0.32 0.93
CA SER A 56 8.16 -1.59 1.64
C SER A 56 9.27 -2.63 1.41
N GLU A 57 10.18 -2.39 0.46
CA GLU A 57 11.26 -3.32 0.13
C GLU A 57 12.41 -2.57 -0.55
N VAL A 58 13.65 -2.99 -0.27
CA VAL A 58 14.86 -2.49 -0.93
C VAL A 58 15.63 -3.68 -1.50
N VAL A 59 15.85 -3.65 -2.81
CA VAL A 59 16.58 -4.71 -3.52
C VAL A 59 17.77 -4.14 -4.29
N PRO A 60 18.73 -5.00 -4.71
CA PRO A 60 19.78 -4.59 -5.62
C PRO A 60 19.23 -4.00 -6.90
N ARG A 61 19.93 -3.02 -7.50
CA ARG A 61 19.44 -2.30 -8.68
C ARG A 61 19.02 -3.25 -9.82
N GLY A 62 19.82 -4.28 -10.08
CA GLY A 62 19.56 -5.27 -11.13
C GLY A 62 18.35 -6.18 -10.88
N ARG A 63 17.78 -6.16 -9.66
CA ARG A 63 16.65 -7.02 -9.25
C ARG A 63 15.33 -6.28 -9.09
N LEU A 64 15.31 -4.95 -9.27
CA LEU A 64 14.12 -4.13 -9.02
C LEU A 64 12.88 -4.62 -9.79
N ARG A 65 13.04 -4.89 -11.09
CA ARG A 65 11.92 -5.32 -11.94
C ARG A 65 11.43 -6.71 -11.55
N ASP A 66 12.35 -7.65 -11.34
CA ASP A 66 12.01 -9.02 -10.97
C ASP A 66 11.28 -9.07 -9.63
N ALA A 67 11.80 -8.37 -8.62
CA ALA A 67 11.16 -8.29 -7.30
C ALA A 67 9.75 -7.68 -7.38
N ALA A 68 9.56 -6.63 -8.18
CA ALA A 68 8.23 -6.04 -8.39
C ALA A 68 7.27 -7.00 -9.10
N VAL A 69 7.74 -7.76 -10.09
CA VAL A 69 6.94 -8.78 -10.78
C VAL A 69 6.59 -9.93 -9.84
N ASP A 70 7.56 -10.43 -9.07
CA ASP A 70 7.34 -11.50 -8.08
C ASP A 70 6.29 -11.07 -7.04
N LEU A 71 6.33 -9.81 -6.57
CA LEU A 71 5.31 -9.28 -5.67
C LEU A 71 3.94 -9.17 -6.34
N ALA A 72 3.88 -8.69 -7.58
CA ALA A 72 2.63 -8.60 -8.33
C ALA A 72 2.01 -10.00 -8.57
N GLN A 73 2.83 -11.02 -8.83
CA GLN A 73 2.38 -12.40 -8.98
C GLN A 73 1.78 -12.95 -7.68
N LYS A 74 2.38 -12.64 -6.52
CA LYS A 74 1.79 -13.00 -5.22
C LYS A 74 0.42 -12.39 -5.02
N PHE A 75 0.21 -11.14 -5.46
CA PHE A 75 -1.12 -10.51 -5.42
C PHE A 75 -2.07 -11.15 -6.43
N ALA A 76 -1.62 -11.41 -7.66
CA ALA A 76 -2.43 -12.01 -8.72
C ALA A 76 -2.88 -13.45 -8.41
N ALA A 77 -2.21 -14.15 -7.49
CA ALA A 77 -2.61 -15.47 -7.02
C ALA A 77 -3.86 -15.47 -6.12
N GLY A 78 -4.25 -14.33 -5.55
CA GLY A 78 -5.46 -14.20 -4.73
C GLY A 78 -6.72 -13.87 -5.54
N SER A 79 -7.90 -14.06 -4.93
CA SER A 79 -9.18 -13.66 -5.52
C SER A 79 -9.19 -12.16 -5.86
N PRO A 80 -9.38 -11.77 -7.14
CA PRO A 80 -9.43 -10.36 -7.53
C PRO A 80 -10.53 -9.58 -6.78
N ALA A 81 -11.71 -10.18 -6.63
CA ALA A 81 -12.83 -9.59 -5.91
C ALA A 81 -12.52 -9.40 -4.42
N ALA A 82 -11.91 -10.41 -3.77
CA ALA A 82 -11.54 -10.32 -2.36
C ALA A 82 -10.42 -9.29 -2.11
N ILE A 83 -9.43 -9.21 -3.01
CA ILE A 83 -8.36 -8.20 -2.95
C ILE A 83 -8.93 -6.79 -3.12
N ALA A 84 -9.84 -6.59 -4.07
CA ALA A 84 -10.48 -5.30 -4.29
C ALA A 84 -11.27 -4.84 -3.05
N ALA A 85 -12.10 -5.72 -2.48
CA ALA A 85 -12.87 -5.44 -1.27
C ALA A 85 -11.95 -5.18 -0.07
N SER A 86 -10.89 -5.97 0.10
CA SER A 86 -9.91 -5.80 1.18
C SER A 86 -9.14 -4.48 1.05
N ARG A 87 -8.73 -4.11 -0.16
CA ARG A 87 -8.10 -2.82 -0.44
C ARG A 87 -9.05 -1.68 -0.11
N GLN A 88 -10.33 -1.77 -0.49
CA GLN A 88 -11.33 -0.76 -0.18
C GLN A 88 -11.51 -0.60 1.33
N ALA A 89 -11.68 -1.72 2.07
CA ALA A 89 -11.83 -1.69 3.52
C ALA A 89 -10.68 -0.94 4.22
N VAL A 90 -9.43 -1.22 3.83
CA VAL A 90 -8.24 -0.57 4.40
C VAL A 90 -8.18 0.91 4.02
N TRP A 91 -8.41 1.27 2.75
CA TRP A 91 -8.34 2.65 2.32
C TRP A 91 -9.42 3.52 2.93
N ASP A 92 -10.66 3.04 2.94
CA ASP A 92 -11.81 3.79 3.46
C ASP A 92 -11.74 3.95 5.00
N SER A 93 -10.94 3.12 5.69
CA SER A 93 -10.73 3.24 7.14
C SER A 93 -10.00 4.52 7.57
N PHE A 94 -9.18 5.11 6.68
CA PHE A 94 -8.39 6.30 7.03
C PHE A 94 -9.23 7.57 7.20
N ASP A 95 -10.45 7.59 6.67
CA ASP A 95 -11.34 8.76 6.68
C ASP A 95 -12.61 8.51 7.51
N ARG A 96 -12.59 7.50 8.38
CA ARG A 96 -13.72 7.11 9.24
C ARG A 96 -13.28 6.96 10.71
N PRO A 97 -14.15 7.27 11.68
CA PRO A 97 -13.99 6.77 13.05
C PRO A 97 -13.88 5.24 13.07
N LEU A 98 -13.19 4.68 14.06
CA LEU A 98 -12.91 3.24 14.12
C LEU A 98 -14.18 2.38 14.03
N ASP A 99 -15.23 2.72 14.79
CA ASP A 99 -16.48 1.96 14.80
C ASP A 99 -17.17 1.99 13.42
N ASP A 100 -17.19 3.14 12.75
CA ASP A 100 -17.73 3.30 11.40
C ASP A 100 -16.90 2.53 10.36
N ALA A 101 -15.57 2.52 10.52
CA ALA A 101 -14.67 1.75 9.66
C ALA A 101 -14.90 0.24 9.79
N LEU A 102 -15.07 -0.25 11.03
CA LEU A 102 -15.37 -1.65 11.30
C LEU A 102 -16.74 -2.05 10.76
N GLN A 103 -17.76 -1.20 10.93
CA GLN A 103 -19.08 -1.44 10.39
C GLN A 103 -19.06 -1.49 8.85
N HIS A 104 -18.32 -0.57 8.21
CA HIS A 104 -18.12 -0.59 6.76
C HIS A 104 -17.39 -1.88 6.30
N GLY A 105 -16.37 -2.32 7.04
CA GLY A 105 -15.71 -3.60 6.79
C GLY A 105 -16.68 -4.79 6.84
N TRP A 106 -17.60 -4.81 7.81
CA TRP A 106 -18.64 -5.82 7.88
C TRP A 106 -19.61 -5.79 6.69
N ASP A 107 -19.93 -4.61 6.16
CA ASP A 107 -20.76 -4.49 4.95
C ASP A 107 -20.04 -5.11 3.74
N LEU A 108 -18.74 -4.83 3.55
CA LEU A 108 -17.94 -5.40 2.47
C LEU A 108 -17.80 -6.92 2.59
N LEU A 109 -17.59 -7.45 3.79
CA LEU A 109 -17.56 -8.89 4.03
C LEU A 109 -18.89 -9.56 3.68
N ARG A 110 -20.01 -9.00 4.15
CA ARG A 110 -21.35 -9.51 3.84
C ARG A 110 -21.66 -9.49 2.35
N ALA A 111 -21.28 -8.41 1.65
CA ALA A 111 -21.44 -8.32 0.20
C ALA A 111 -20.61 -9.38 -0.55
N HIS A 112 -19.47 -9.81 0.02
CA HIS A 112 -18.60 -10.80 -0.60
C HIS A 112 -19.04 -12.25 -0.34
N TRP A 113 -19.88 -12.53 0.66
CA TRP A 113 -20.29 -13.91 1.00
C TRP A 113 -21.04 -14.63 -0.12
N ASP A 114 -21.78 -13.90 -0.94
CA ASP A 114 -22.50 -14.46 -2.09
C ASP A 114 -21.60 -14.58 -3.34
N HIS A 115 -20.35 -14.10 -3.28
CA HIS A 115 -19.42 -14.20 -4.40
C HIS A 115 -18.89 -15.66 -4.56
N PRO A 116 -18.78 -16.20 -5.77
CA PRO A 116 -18.29 -17.57 -5.99
C PRO A 116 -16.94 -17.87 -5.34
N ASP A 117 -16.03 -16.90 -5.33
CA ASP A 117 -14.69 -17.05 -4.73
C ASP A 117 -14.73 -17.32 -3.23
N PHE A 118 -15.78 -16.87 -2.52
CA PHE A 118 -15.96 -17.12 -1.09
C PHE A 118 -16.11 -18.62 -0.80
N GLN A 119 -16.68 -19.38 -1.73
CA GLN A 119 -16.80 -20.83 -1.64
C GLN A 119 -15.60 -21.56 -2.25
N GLU A 120 -15.09 -21.05 -3.38
CA GLU A 120 -13.99 -21.68 -4.10
C GLU A 120 -12.68 -21.67 -3.32
N GLY A 121 -12.31 -20.55 -2.69
CA GLY A 121 -11.04 -20.43 -1.97
C GLY A 121 -10.87 -21.47 -0.84
N PRO A 122 -11.81 -21.55 0.12
CA PRO A 122 -11.78 -22.56 1.17
C PRO A 122 -11.78 -23.99 0.63
N ARG A 123 -12.53 -24.27 -0.45
CA ARG A 123 -12.58 -25.59 -1.08
C ARG A 123 -11.24 -25.96 -1.74
N ALA A 124 -10.67 -25.07 -2.55
CA ALA A 124 -9.38 -25.28 -3.20
C ALA A 124 -8.27 -25.50 -2.16
N PHE A 125 -8.29 -24.74 -1.06
CA PHE A 125 -7.38 -24.92 0.06
C PHE A 125 -7.52 -26.30 0.72
N ALA A 126 -8.76 -26.73 1.00
CA ALA A 126 -9.04 -28.05 1.57
C ALA A 126 -8.60 -29.20 0.63
N ASP A 127 -8.81 -29.02 -0.66
CA ASP A 127 -8.44 -29.98 -1.72
C ASP A 127 -6.95 -29.93 -2.09
N LYS A 128 -6.17 -28.99 -1.53
CA LYS A 128 -4.74 -28.75 -1.85
C LYS A 128 -4.48 -28.53 -3.34
N ARG A 129 -5.36 -27.78 -3.99
CA ARG A 129 -5.25 -27.39 -5.40
C ARG A 129 -5.24 -25.87 -5.53
N GLU A 130 -4.81 -25.39 -6.69
CA GLU A 130 -4.96 -23.98 -7.02
C GLU A 130 -6.45 -23.62 -7.18
N PRO A 131 -6.86 -22.44 -6.70
CA PRO A 131 -8.23 -21.94 -6.84
C PRO A 131 -8.51 -21.40 -8.24
N GLU A 132 -9.74 -21.56 -8.70
CA GLU A 132 -10.24 -20.96 -9.95
C GLU A 132 -11.07 -19.71 -9.66
N TRP A 133 -10.42 -18.55 -9.55
CA TRP A 133 -11.09 -17.29 -9.28
C TRP A 133 -12.00 -16.82 -10.41
N LYS A 134 -13.15 -16.24 -10.06
CA LYS A 134 -14.04 -15.57 -11.00
C LYS A 134 -13.69 -14.08 -11.12
N PRO A 135 -13.90 -13.46 -12.30
CA PRO A 135 -13.70 -12.03 -12.51
C PRO A 135 -14.59 -11.16 -11.61
#